data_AF-A0A5J6Q2H3-F1
#
_entry.id   AF-A0A5J6Q2H3-F1
#
_cell.length_a   1.000
_cell.length_b   1.000
_cell.length_c   1.000
_cell.angle_alpha   90.00
_cell.angle_beta   90.00
_cell.angle_gamma   90.00
#
_symmetry.space_group_name_H-M   'P 1'
#
loop_
_entity.id
_entity.type
_entity.pdbx_description
1 polymer ?
#
loop_
_entity_poly.entity_id
_entity_poly.type
_entity_poly.pdbx_seq_one_letter_code
_entity_poly.pdbx_strand_id
1 'polypeptide(L)'
;MSGLQDIADSESHQRGFTLVEVIVTVAILGVLSAVSIPMFLGVRDRSDRTAKVAEAVAVARECVAANQETRDGPGVTLLNPRNGRERVCGGAQQGRRGRRVNFRSKRFSSRGPVKCLDSTFANAGSVVVRVERDNSLRCIRRNR
;
A
#
# COMPACT_ATOMS: atom_id res chain seq x y z
N MET A 1 -53.17 -4.62 50.58
CA MET A 1 -51.89 -4.56 49.83
C MET A 1 -52.12 -5.21 48.48
N SER A 2 -52.45 -4.38 47.51
CA SER A 2 -52.83 -4.75 46.15
C SER A 2 -51.57 -5.12 45.37
N GLY A 3 -51.27 -6.41 45.31
CA GLY A 3 -50.33 -6.97 44.35
C GLY A 3 -51.12 -7.47 43.15
N LEU A 4 -51.11 -6.70 42.06
CA LEU A 4 -51.43 -7.08 40.68
C LEU A 4 -51.60 -5.79 39.88
N GLN A 5 -50.47 -5.19 39.50
CA GLN A 5 -50.44 -4.35 38.31
C GLN A 5 -49.72 -5.18 37.26
N ASP A 6 -50.55 -5.82 36.45
CA ASP A 6 -50.19 -6.40 35.16
C ASP A 6 -49.20 -5.47 34.46
N ILE A 7 -47.99 -5.99 34.27
CA ILE A 7 -47.11 -5.50 33.22
C ILE A 7 -47.84 -5.91 31.94
N ALA A 8 -48.59 -4.97 31.38
CA ALA A 8 -49.14 -5.08 30.05
C ALA A 8 -47.95 -5.20 29.08
N ASP A 9 -47.50 -6.44 28.87
CA ASP A 9 -46.57 -6.79 27.82
C ASP A 9 -47.28 -6.40 26.51
N SER A 10 -46.84 -5.28 25.94
CA SER A 10 -47.27 -4.88 24.61
C SER A 10 -46.84 -6.01 23.69
N GLU A 11 -47.82 -6.75 23.14
CA GLU A 11 -47.66 -7.78 22.10
C GLU A 11 -47.00 -7.16 20.84
N SER A 12 -45.73 -6.84 20.99
CA SER A 12 -44.80 -6.61 19.92
C SER A 12 -44.69 -7.95 19.22
N HIS A 13 -45.27 -8.04 18.02
CA HIS A 13 -45.15 -9.22 17.17
C HIS A 13 -43.67 -9.59 17.04
N GLN A 14 -43.21 -10.53 17.85
CA GLN A 14 -41.85 -11.03 17.80
C GLN A 14 -41.72 -11.90 16.55
N ARG A 15 -41.49 -11.25 15.41
CA ARG A 15 -41.09 -11.90 14.16
C ARG A 15 -39.66 -12.40 14.34
N GLY A 16 -39.53 -13.59 14.91
CA GLY A 16 -38.26 -14.30 14.99
C GLY A 16 -37.79 -14.75 13.61
N PHE A 17 -36.49 -14.67 13.37
CA PHE A 17 -35.82 -15.22 12.19
C PHE A 17 -36.07 -16.73 12.14
N THR A 18 -36.52 -17.28 11.02
CA THR A 18 -36.81 -18.73 10.99
C THR A 18 -35.51 -19.54 10.92
N LEU A 19 -35.50 -20.75 11.51
CA LEU A 19 -34.32 -21.61 11.48
C LEU A 19 -33.94 -22.01 10.03
N VAL A 20 -34.95 -22.16 9.16
CA VAL A 20 -34.76 -22.40 7.72
C VAL A 20 -34.08 -21.20 7.05
N GLU A 21 -34.46 -19.97 7.42
CA GLU A 21 -33.90 -18.75 6.85
C GLU A 21 -32.41 -18.58 7.20
N VAL A 22 -32.00 -18.93 8.43
CA VAL A 22 -30.58 -18.96 8.79
C VAL A 22 -29.84 -20.02 7.97
N ILE A 23 -30.39 -21.24 7.85
CA ILE A 23 -29.73 -22.35 7.13
C ILE A 23 -29.54 -22.00 5.65
N VAL A 24 -30.57 -21.49 4.98
CA VAL A 24 -30.47 -21.11 3.56
C VAL A 24 -29.48 -19.96 3.37
N THR A 25 -29.47 -18.99 4.29
CA THR A 25 -28.55 -17.85 4.22
C THR A 25 -27.08 -18.28 4.35
N VAL A 26 -26.74 -19.09 5.36
CA VAL A 26 -25.35 -19.56 5.53
C VAL A 26 -24.94 -20.52 4.41
N ALA A 27 -25.89 -21.29 3.84
CA ALA A 27 -25.63 -22.12 2.68
C ALA A 27 -25.25 -21.28 1.45
N ILE A 28 -26.01 -20.22 1.14
CA ILE A 28 -25.71 -19.33 0.02
C ILE A 28 -24.41 -18.56 0.27
N LEU A 29 -24.21 -18.00 1.47
CA LEU A 29 -22.97 -17.30 1.84
C LEU A 29 -21.75 -18.22 1.76
N GLY A 30 -21.89 -19.50 2.13
CA GLY A 30 -20.85 -20.51 1.98
C GLY A 30 -20.38 -20.64 0.53
N VAL A 31 -21.31 -20.82 -0.41
CA VAL A 31 -21.00 -20.96 -1.84
C VAL A 31 -20.37 -19.68 -2.40
N LEU A 32 -20.92 -18.50 -2.08
CA LEU A 32 -20.36 -17.23 -2.55
C LEU A 32 -18.94 -16.97 -2.01
N SER A 33 -18.69 -17.30 -0.74
CA SER A 33 -17.39 -17.09 -0.10
C SER A 33 -16.28 -17.95 -0.72
N ALA A 34 -16.60 -19.20 -1.11
CA ALA A 34 -15.65 -20.13 -1.68
C ALA A 34 -14.99 -19.60 -2.98
N VAL A 35 -15.76 -18.90 -3.82
CA VAL A 35 -15.26 -18.31 -5.07
C VAL A 35 -14.66 -16.92 -4.83
N SER A 36 -15.24 -16.14 -3.91
CA SER A 36 -14.87 -14.73 -3.72
C SER A 36 -13.54 -14.53 -2.98
N ILE A 37 -13.23 -15.39 -1.99
CA ILE A 37 -12.02 -15.27 -1.17
C ILE A 37 -10.70 -15.39 -1.99
N PRO A 38 -10.49 -16.42 -2.83
CA PRO A 38 -9.21 -16.58 -3.54
C PRO A 38 -8.92 -15.44 -4.52
N MET A 39 -9.96 -14.93 -5.19
CA MET A 39 -9.84 -13.78 -6.08
C MET A 39 -9.36 -12.54 -5.33
N PHE A 40 -9.93 -12.29 -4.16
CA PHE A 40 -9.61 -11.12 -3.36
C PHE A 40 -8.18 -11.13 -2.82
N LEU A 41 -7.65 -12.29 -2.44
CA LEU A 41 -6.26 -12.44 -2.01
C LEU A 41 -5.28 -12.03 -3.13
N GLY A 42 -5.55 -12.43 -4.38
CA GLY A 42 -4.71 -12.05 -5.52
C GLY A 42 -4.71 -10.54 -5.81
N VAL A 43 -5.86 -9.87 -5.65
CA VAL A 43 -5.98 -8.42 -5.80
C VAL A 43 -5.23 -7.70 -4.69
N ARG A 44 -5.41 -8.12 -3.43
CA ARG A 44 -4.71 -7.55 -2.27
C ARG A 44 -3.19 -7.56 -2.45
N ASP A 45 -2.65 -8.68 -2.92
CA ASP A 45 -1.21 -8.80 -3.20
C ASP A 45 -0.71 -7.90 -4.33
N ARG A 46 -1.51 -7.71 -5.39
CA ARG A 46 -1.18 -6.76 -6.48
C ARG A 46 -1.23 -5.31 -6.00
N SER A 47 -2.23 -4.97 -5.17
CA SER A 47 -2.36 -3.64 -4.58
C SER A 47 -1.23 -3.33 -3.61
N ASP A 48 -0.82 -4.29 -2.77
CA ASP A 48 0.33 -4.15 -1.86
C ASP A 48 1.62 -3.82 -2.61
N ARG A 49 1.91 -4.57 -3.70
CA ARG A 49 3.07 -4.33 -4.56
C ARG A 49 3.04 -2.93 -5.18
N THR A 50 1.91 -2.55 -5.74
CA THR A 50 1.73 -1.26 -6.41
C THR A 50 1.86 -0.10 -5.42
N ALA A 51 1.25 -0.19 -4.24
CA ALA A 51 1.34 0.84 -3.21
C ALA A 51 2.79 1.05 -2.74
N LYS A 52 3.53 -0.04 -2.48
CA LYS A 52 4.92 0.03 -2.05
C LYS A 52 5.86 0.60 -3.12
N VAL A 53 5.57 0.35 -4.39
CA VAL A 53 6.30 0.98 -5.51
C VAL A 53 5.94 2.45 -5.63
N ALA A 54 4.67 2.80 -5.55
CA ALA A 54 4.20 4.18 -5.63
C ALA A 54 4.83 5.05 -4.53
N GLU A 55 4.91 4.53 -3.29
CA GLU A 55 5.61 5.20 -2.17
C GLU A 55 7.08 5.49 -2.54
N ALA A 56 7.82 4.51 -3.07
CA ALA A 56 9.21 4.71 -3.47
C ALA A 56 9.37 5.67 -4.66
N VAL A 57 8.42 5.69 -5.59
CA VAL A 57 8.42 6.62 -6.72
C VAL A 57 8.08 8.03 -6.25
N ALA A 58 7.14 8.21 -5.33
CA ALA A 58 6.76 9.50 -4.77
C ALA A 58 7.95 10.18 -4.09
N VAL A 59 8.64 9.47 -3.18
CA VAL A 59 9.85 9.99 -2.52
C VAL A 59 10.97 10.29 -3.54
N ALA A 60 11.12 9.46 -4.57
CA ALA A 60 12.11 9.73 -5.62
C ALA A 60 11.75 10.97 -6.45
N ARG A 61 10.46 11.26 -6.69
CA ARG A 61 9.99 12.48 -7.38
C ARG A 61 10.22 13.72 -6.52
N GLU A 62 10.00 13.62 -5.22
CA GLU A 62 10.33 14.70 -4.29
C GLU A 62 11.84 15.01 -4.30
N CYS A 63 12.67 13.98 -4.35
CA CYS A 63 14.12 14.13 -4.52
C CYS A 63 14.49 14.86 -5.83
N VAL A 64 13.79 14.54 -6.92
CA VAL A 64 13.96 15.18 -8.23
C VAL A 64 13.59 16.67 -8.15
N ALA A 65 12.49 17.01 -7.49
CA ALA A 65 12.09 18.40 -7.26
C ALA A 65 13.16 19.16 -6.45
N ALA A 66 13.63 18.57 -5.35
CA ALA A 66 14.69 19.17 -4.51
C ALA A 66 16.02 19.40 -5.26
N ASN A 67 16.34 18.57 -6.26
CA ASN A 67 17.55 18.76 -7.07
C ASN A 67 17.46 19.97 -8.03
N GLN A 68 16.27 20.50 -8.29
CA GLN A 68 16.05 21.65 -9.17
C GLN A 68 16.17 23.00 -8.43
N GLU A 69 16.10 22.99 -7.10
CA GLU A 69 16.23 24.20 -6.28
C GLU A 69 17.68 24.69 -6.16
N THR A 70 17.86 25.97 -5.84
CA THR A 70 19.16 26.63 -5.72
C THR A 70 20.08 25.88 -4.75
N ARG A 71 21.30 25.55 -5.21
CA ARG A 71 22.27 24.69 -4.53
C ARG A 71 22.85 25.26 -3.24
N ASP A 72 22.54 26.50 -2.89
CA ASP A 72 23.11 27.18 -1.73
C ASP A 72 22.32 26.92 -0.42
N GLY A 73 21.18 26.21 -0.51
CA GLY A 73 20.39 25.81 0.66
C GLY A 73 20.78 24.45 1.26
N PRO A 74 20.29 24.14 2.48
CA PRO A 74 20.27 22.78 2.99
C PRO A 74 19.33 21.96 2.11
N GLY A 75 19.80 20.81 1.59
CA GLY A 75 18.96 19.92 0.79
C GLY A 75 17.77 19.37 1.58
N VAL A 76 16.83 18.75 0.88
CA VAL A 76 15.71 18.05 1.51
C VAL A 76 16.15 16.67 1.98
N THR A 77 15.80 16.34 3.23
CA THR A 77 16.08 15.02 3.80
C THR A 77 14.84 14.14 3.68
N LEU A 78 15.00 13.02 2.98
CA LEU A 78 13.94 12.08 2.66
C LEU A 78 14.22 10.71 3.27
N LEU A 79 13.17 10.04 3.74
CA LEU A 79 13.29 8.71 4.30
C LEU A 79 13.20 7.66 3.20
N ASN A 80 14.14 6.71 3.20
CA ASN A 80 14.06 5.57 2.31
C ASN A 80 12.93 4.63 2.77
N PRO A 81 11.89 4.36 1.94
CA PRO A 81 10.73 3.57 2.37
C PRO A 81 11.08 2.18 2.88
N ARG A 82 12.23 1.63 2.48
CA ARG A 82 12.66 0.31 2.93
C ARG A 82 12.96 0.24 4.41
N ASN A 83 13.73 1.19 4.92
CA ASN A 83 14.46 1.06 6.18
C ASN A 83 14.48 2.37 6.98
N GLY A 84 13.74 3.39 6.56
CA GLY A 84 13.69 4.68 7.24
C GLY A 84 15.04 5.40 7.27
N ARG A 85 16.03 4.99 6.47
CA ARG A 85 17.32 5.69 6.42
C ARG A 85 17.16 7.00 5.66
N GLU A 86 17.65 8.08 6.24
CA GLU A 86 17.70 9.38 5.59
C GLU A 86 18.56 9.36 4.33
N ARG A 87 18.09 10.14 3.35
CA ARG A 87 18.73 10.43 2.08
C ARG A 87 18.55 11.91 1.83
N VAL A 88 19.65 12.61 1.66
CA VAL A 88 19.61 14.01 1.25
C VAL A 88 19.45 14.07 -0.27
N CYS A 89 18.64 15.02 -0.71
CA CYS A 89 18.40 15.41 -2.10
C CYS A 89 18.52 16.93 -2.22
N GLY A 90 19.15 17.43 -3.28
CA GLY A 90 19.41 18.86 -3.44
C GLY A 90 20.37 19.47 -2.40
N GLY A 91 20.57 20.79 -2.52
CA GLY A 91 21.40 21.59 -1.61
C GLY A 91 22.92 21.41 -1.72
N ALA A 92 23.66 22.20 -0.94
CA ALA A 92 25.13 22.30 -1.03
C ALA A 92 25.84 21.00 -0.62
N GLN A 93 25.23 20.26 0.30
CA GLN A 93 25.68 18.95 0.79
C GLN A 93 25.66 17.88 -0.31
N GLN A 94 24.80 18.04 -1.32
CA GLN A 94 24.74 17.20 -2.51
C GLN A 94 25.77 17.70 -3.53
N GLY A 95 27.06 17.57 -3.21
CA GLY A 95 28.18 18.23 -3.90
C GLY A 95 28.05 18.34 -5.43
N ARG A 96 28.67 19.39 -6.00
CA ARG A 96 28.58 19.98 -7.37
C ARG A 96 28.06 19.19 -8.59
N ARG A 97 28.02 17.85 -8.59
CA ARG A 97 27.57 17.00 -9.71
C ARG A 97 26.24 16.27 -9.49
N GLY A 98 25.55 16.47 -8.38
CA GLY A 98 24.33 15.72 -8.06
C GLY A 98 24.63 14.25 -7.77
N ARG A 99 24.32 13.79 -6.56
CA ARG A 99 24.56 12.39 -6.18
C ARG A 99 23.42 11.52 -6.71
N ARG A 100 23.75 10.35 -7.26
CA ARG A 100 22.75 9.32 -7.54
C ARG A 100 22.13 8.87 -6.22
N VAL A 101 20.82 9.07 -6.07
CA VAL A 101 20.07 8.66 -4.88
C VAL A 101 19.20 7.46 -5.23
N ASN A 102 19.18 6.47 -4.35
CA ASN A 102 18.42 5.25 -4.53
C ASN A 102 17.39 5.15 -3.41
N PHE A 103 16.12 5.14 -3.79
CA PHE A 103 14.98 4.84 -2.91
C PHE A 103 14.54 3.41 -3.16
N ARG A 104 14.26 2.66 -2.10
CA ARG A 104 13.86 1.27 -2.24
C ARG A 104 12.48 1.10 -1.63
N SER A 105 11.61 0.38 -2.32
CA SER A 105 10.31 0.00 -1.79
C SER A 105 10.43 -0.91 -0.57
N LYS A 106 9.41 -0.91 0.28
CA LYS A 106 9.22 -1.98 1.29
C LYS A 106 9.21 -3.36 0.61
N ARG A 107 9.47 -4.43 1.38
CA ARG A 107 9.33 -5.80 0.86
C ARG A 107 7.87 -6.00 0.47
N PHE A 108 7.64 -6.58 -0.69
CA PHE A 108 6.30 -6.99 -1.09
C PHE A 108 5.85 -8.18 -0.26
N SER A 109 4.54 -8.26 0.03
CA SER A 109 3.95 -9.39 0.77
C SER A 109 4.14 -10.70 0.00
N SER A 110 3.93 -10.67 -1.31
CA SER A 110 4.19 -11.79 -2.22
C SER A 110 4.99 -11.36 -3.45
N ARG A 111 5.71 -12.31 -4.04
CA ARG A 111 6.46 -12.09 -5.29
C ARG A 111 5.51 -12.14 -6.47
N GLY A 112 5.81 -11.34 -7.50
CA GLY A 112 5.16 -11.45 -8.81
C GLY A 112 5.21 -10.13 -9.58
N PRO A 113 4.30 -9.94 -10.56
CA PRO A 113 4.41 -8.85 -11.52
C PRO A 113 4.11 -7.50 -10.87
N VAL A 114 4.97 -6.52 -11.12
CA VAL A 114 4.74 -5.12 -10.73
C VAL A 114 5.32 -4.18 -11.79
N LYS A 115 4.60 -3.09 -12.06
CA LYS A 115 5.07 -2.00 -12.91
C LYS A 115 5.72 -0.91 -12.05
N CYS A 116 6.87 -0.42 -12.49
CA CYS A 116 7.59 0.70 -11.90
C CYS A 116 8.05 1.60 -13.03
N LEU A 117 7.46 2.80 -13.12
CA LEU A 117 7.64 3.69 -14.27
C LEU A 117 7.42 2.90 -15.58
N ASP A 118 8.38 2.93 -16.50
CA ASP A 118 8.31 2.24 -17.79
C ASP A 118 8.78 0.78 -17.74
N SER A 119 9.19 0.29 -16.58
CA SER A 119 9.70 -1.07 -16.39
C SER A 119 8.67 -1.99 -15.74
N THR A 120 8.57 -3.22 -16.23
CA THR A 120 7.74 -4.27 -15.64
C THR A 120 8.63 -5.40 -15.13
N PHE A 121 8.43 -5.78 -13.86
CA PHE A 121 9.19 -6.87 -13.23
C PHE A 121 8.27 -8.04 -12.91
N ALA A 122 8.44 -9.17 -13.61
CA ALA A 122 7.55 -10.33 -13.46
C ALA A 122 7.61 -11.02 -12.09
N ASN A 123 8.75 -10.98 -11.40
CA ASN A 123 8.98 -11.69 -10.14
C ASN A 123 9.81 -10.84 -9.15
N ALA A 124 9.35 -9.64 -8.84
CA ALA A 124 10.04 -8.77 -7.89
C ALA A 124 9.60 -9.05 -6.44
N GLY A 125 10.53 -8.95 -5.48
CA GLY A 125 10.24 -8.87 -4.05
C GLY A 125 10.47 -7.48 -3.43
N SER A 126 11.11 -6.59 -4.20
CA SER A 126 11.21 -5.14 -3.96
C SER A 126 11.75 -4.47 -5.21
N VAL A 127 11.54 -3.16 -5.33
CA VAL A 127 12.07 -2.35 -6.43
C VAL A 127 12.93 -1.23 -5.89
N VAL A 128 13.91 -0.80 -6.68
CA VAL A 128 14.73 0.39 -6.42
C VAL A 128 14.38 1.44 -7.45
N VAL A 129 14.00 2.63 -6.99
CA VAL A 129 13.89 3.82 -7.83
C VAL A 129 15.17 4.62 -7.64
N ARG A 130 15.93 4.77 -8.74
CA ARG A 130 17.17 5.53 -8.78
C ARG A 130 16.90 6.87 -9.42
N VAL A 131 17.29 7.93 -8.72
CA VAL A 131 17.40 9.28 -9.26
C VAL A 131 18.79 9.41 -9.88
N GLU A 132 18.82 9.61 -11.19
CA GLU A 132 20.04 9.84 -11.96
C GLU A 132 20.49 11.31 -11.88
N ARG A 133 21.69 11.59 -12.38
CA ARG A 133 22.27 12.94 -12.32
C ARG A 133 21.57 13.95 -13.23
N ASP A 134 20.95 13.46 -14.29
CA ASP A 134 20.10 14.20 -15.23
C ASP A 134 18.67 14.38 -14.69
N ASN A 135 18.44 14.08 -13.41
CA ASN A 135 17.14 14.10 -12.77
C ASN A 135 16.13 13.10 -13.37
N SER A 136 16.58 12.15 -14.20
CA SER A 136 15.73 11.07 -14.68
C SER A 136 15.52 10.01 -13.59
N LEU A 137 14.34 9.40 -13.58
CA LEU A 137 14.00 8.30 -12.69
C LEU A 137 14.16 6.98 -13.42
N ARG A 138 14.92 6.04 -12.83
CA ARG A 138 15.05 4.68 -13.34
C ARG A 138 14.72 3.64 -12.29
N CYS A 139 13.87 2.69 -12.65
CA CYS A 139 13.57 1.55 -11.81
C CYS A 139 14.56 0.42 -12.09
N ILE A 140 15.08 -0.20 -11.04
CA ILE A 140 16.06 -1.28 -11.11
C ILE A 140 15.53 -2.48 -10.35
N ARG A 141 15.52 -3.65 -11.00
CA ARG A 141 15.23 -4.93 -10.34
C ARG A 141 16.35 -5.24 -9.35
N ARG A 142 16.02 -5.52 -8.09
CA ARG A 142 16.98 -6.16 -7.18
C ARG A 142 16.55 -7.61 -6.95
N ASN A 143 17.24 -8.53 -7.61
CA ASN A 143 17.28 -9.91 -7.16
C ASN A 143 18.03 -9.92 -5.81
N ARG A 144 17.33 -10.19 -4.72
CA ARG A 144 17.97 -10.64 -3.49
C ARG A 144 17.18 -11.82 -2.98
#